data_AF-A0AB72ZR13-F1
#
_entry.id   AF-A0AB72ZR13-F1
#
_cell.length_a   1.000
_cell.length_b   1.000
_cell.length_c   1.000
_cell.angle_alpha   90.00
_cell.angle_beta   90.00
_cell.angle_gamma   90.00
#
_symmetry.space_group_name_H-M   'P 1'
#
loop_
_entity.id
_entity.type
_entity.pdbx_description
1 polymer ?
#
loop_
_entity_poly.entity_id
_entity_poly.type
_entity_poly.pdbx_seq_one_letter_code
_entity_poly.pdbx_strand_id
1 'polypeptide(L)'
;MASLQTLKNTFLPGISASQDFFELLRRIERATPEQGRLGTQRDRSHLRLRIIQPADMGFAPREVSDIRQTLNTHQHLAEITIFCRHFGLFAPYGPLPIHVTEHARNEALAKRNQAFEHFAGILSQRMAILHYRSWAQMHVAVGHDRASANPFMNHVRQIAGLTPQQALNSHVDRVRRCFPGVYLPGRGSLRKLQEILSLYFSVPIRVEARKGLWIDDSRNIESQRMGRLGNTRIGSRFFDVQHSLVLSIGPVSDPQYLDFQRNSKRINTLVQICHDFVRHRMVLDVQLIIQTSPNMACRLGGGTLSRHSWLKPGSALSIQPIYRTVT
;
A
#
# COMPACT_ATOMS: atom_id res chain seq x y z
N MET A 1 -32.54 -21.58 15.86
CA MET A 1 -31.21 -21.84 15.27
C MET A 1 -30.42 -20.59 14.86
N ALA A 2 -31.02 -19.39 14.82
CA ALA A 2 -30.31 -18.13 14.50
C ALA A 2 -29.49 -17.53 15.68
N SER A 3 -29.57 -18.08 16.89
CA SER A 3 -28.91 -17.54 18.09
C SER A 3 -27.47 -18.01 18.31
N LEU A 4 -27.08 -19.17 17.77
CA LEU A 4 -25.73 -19.74 17.96
C LEU A 4 -24.70 -19.19 16.96
N GLN A 5 -25.12 -18.70 15.80
CA GLN A 5 -24.22 -18.08 14.81
C GLN A 5 -23.79 -16.66 15.22
N THR A 6 -24.67 -15.89 15.86
CA THR A 6 -24.35 -14.58 16.44
C THR A 6 -23.41 -14.69 17.65
N LEU A 7 -23.52 -15.78 18.43
CA LEU A 7 -22.58 -16.08 19.53
C LEU A 7 -21.17 -16.50 19.05
N LYS A 8 -21.06 -17.12 17.86
CA LYS A 8 -19.74 -17.43 17.27
C LYS A 8 -18.98 -16.18 16.82
N ASN A 9 -19.67 -15.10 16.51
CA ASN A 9 -19.05 -13.82 16.14
C ASN A 9 -18.65 -12.95 17.35
N THR A 10 -19.05 -13.30 18.57
CA THR A 10 -18.70 -12.51 19.77
C THR A 10 -17.36 -12.92 20.36
N PHE A 11 -17.04 -14.21 20.36
CA PHE A 11 -15.75 -14.73 20.82
C PHE A 11 -14.68 -14.64 19.73
N LEU A 12 -13.43 -14.38 20.12
CA LEU A 12 -12.31 -14.33 19.19
C LEU A 12 -11.68 -15.72 19.07
N PRO A 13 -11.78 -16.38 17.89
CA PRO A 13 -11.20 -17.71 17.69
C PRO A 13 -9.66 -17.63 17.61
N GLY A 14 -8.98 -18.68 18.06
CA GLY A 14 -7.53 -18.85 17.89
C GLY A 14 -6.64 -18.02 18.83
N ILE A 15 -7.21 -17.53 19.93
CA ILE A 15 -6.50 -16.89 21.04
C ILE A 15 -6.18 -17.96 22.09
N SER A 16 -4.92 -18.03 22.54
CA SER A 16 -4.47 -19.05 23.50
C SER A 16 -3.36 -18.51 24.40
N ALA A 17 -3.30 -18.96 25.66
CA ALA A 17 -2.20 -18.65 26.58
C ALA A 17 -0.84 -19.24 26.15
N SER A 18 -0.80 -20.06 25.10
CA SER A 18 0.45 -20.51 24.47
C SER A 18 1.13 -19.45 23.61
N GLN A 19 0.45 -18.35 23.30
CA GLN A 19 0.96 -17.27 22.47
C GLN A 19 1.69 -16.23 23.31
N ASP A 20 2.72 -15.62 22.71
CA ASP A 20 3.40 -14.45 23.29
C ASP A 20 2.44 -13.27 23.41
N PHE A 21 2.69 -12.40 24.39
CA PHE A 21 1.79 -11.30 24.72
C PHE A 21 1.56 -10.35 23.53
N PHE A 22 2.61 -10.06 22.75
CA PHE A 22 2.49 -9.17 21.60
C PHE A 22 1.74 -9.80 20.42
N GLU A 23 1.97 -11.08 20.13
CA GLU A 23 1.22 -11.79 19.09
C GLU A 23 -0.27 -11.90 19.47
N LEU A 24 -0.55 -12.09 20.76
CA LEU A 24 -1.90 -12.10 21.29
C LEU A 24 -2.63 -10.79 21.04
N LEU A 25 -2.01 -9.66 21.42
CA LEU A 25 -2.57 -8.33 21.21
C LEU A 25 -2.68 -7.99 19.72
N ARG A 26 -1.73 -8.42 18.89
CA ARG A 26 -1.80 -8.29 17.42
C ARG A 26 -3.01 -9.01 16.85
N ARG A 27 -3.31 -10.23 17.31
CA ARG A 27 -4.50 -10.99 16.88
C ARG A 27 -5.79 -10.30 17.29
N ILE A 28 -5.85 -9.77 18.51
CA ILE A 28 -7.00 -9.00 19.00
C ILE A 28 -7.19 -7.75 18.13
N GLU A 29 -6.11 -6.99 17.88
CA GLU A 29 -6.14 -5.80 17.02
C GLU A 29 -6.57 -6.16 15.58
N ARG A 30 -6.11 -7.29 15.03
CA ARG A 30 -6.50 -7.75 13.68
C ARG A 30 -7.97 -8.13 13.61
N ALA A 31 -8.52 -8.70 14.67
CA ALA A 31 -9.92 -9.12 14.71
C ALA A 31 -10.91 -7.96 14.90
N THR A 32 -10.46 -6.78 15.33
CA THR A 32 -11.27 -5.56 15.49
C THR A 32 -10.82 -4.43 14.57
N PRO A 33 -10.91 -4.58 13.23
CA PRO A 33 -10.43 -3.56 12.29
C PRO A 33 -11.19 -2.23 12.38
N GLU A 34 -12.45 -2.25 12.83
CA GLU A 34 -13.30 -1.06 13.00
C GLU A 34 -12.86 -0.15 14.16
N GLN A 35 -12.19 -0.72 15.16
CA GLN A 35 -11.70 0.04 16.31
C GLN A 35 -10.35 0.70 15.99
N GLY A 36 -10.04 1.80 16.70
CA GLY A 36 -8.69 2.36 16.67
C GLY A 36 -7.64 1.30 17.04
N ARG A 37 -6.41 1.47 16.55
CA ARG A 37 -5.30 0.60 16.97
C ARG A 37 -5.07 0.74 18.47
N LEU A 38 -4.61 -0.33 19.11
CA LEU A 38 -4.36 -0.35 20.55
C LEU A 38 -3.38 0.77 20.95
N GLY A 39 -3.74 1.48 22.02
CA GLY A 39 -2.95 2.60 22.55
C GLY A 39 -3.05 3.91 21.76
N THR A 40 -3.92 4.02 20.74
CA THR A 40 -4.17 5.29 20.03
C THR A 40 -5.33 6.10 20.65
N GLN A 41 -5.54 7.36 20.24
CA GLN A 41 -6.63 8.18 20.79
C GLN A 41 -8.03 7.61 20.53
N ARG A 42 -8.21 6.88 19.42
CA ARG A 42 -9.49 6.22 19.07
C ARG A 42 -9.59 4.81 19.67
N ASP A 43 -8.64 4.42 20.53
CA ASP A 43 -8.65 3.12 21.17
C ASP A 43 -9.80 3.02 22.17
N ARG A 44 -10.66 2.03 21.96
CA ARG A 44 -11.78 1.67 22.86
C ARG A 44 -11.59 0.30 23.48
N SER A 45 -10.37 -0.25 23.41
CA SER A 45 -10.05 -1.57 23.94
C SER A 45 -10.34 -1.69 25.43
N HIS A 46 -10.23 -0.62 26.23
CA HIS A 46 -10.57 -0.63 27.65
C HIS A 46 -12.01 -1.08 27.97
N LEU A 47 -12.94 -1.00 27.01
CA LEU A 47 -14.31 -1.49 27.17
C LEU A 47 -14.42 -3.02 27.09
N ARG A 48 -13.46 -3.67 26.44
CA ARG A 48 -13.49 -5.10 26.09
C ARG A 48 -12.30 -5.89 26.63
N LEU A 49 -11.15 -5.25 26.74
CA LEU A 49 -9.87 -5.87 27.07
C LEU A 49 -9.51 -5.51 28.49
N ARG A 50 -9.22 -6.54 29.29
CA ARG A 50 -8.63 -6.39 30.62
C ARG A 50 -7.32 -7.13 30.67
N ILE A 51 -6.31 -6.47 31.22
CA ILE A 51 -4.98 -7.02 31.39
C ILE A 51 -4.70 -7.00 32.88
N ILE A 52 -4.54 -8.19 33.46
CA ILE A 52 -4.39 -8.38 34.90
C ILE A 52 -3.08 -9.10 35.14
N GLN A 53 -2.31 -8.60 36.11
CA GLN A 53 -1.16 -9.31 36.63
C GLN A 53 -1.57 -10.04 37.91
N PRO A 54 -1.59 -11.40 37.92
CA PRO A 54 -1.86 -12.14 39.15
C PRO A 54 -0.72 -11.91 40.15
N ALA A 55 -1.05 -11.73 41.42
CA ALA A 55 -0.07 -11.57 42.49
C ALA A 55 0.52 -12.95 42.84
N ASP A 56 1.60 -13.32 42.18
CA ASP A 56 2.30 -14.57 42.42
C ASP A 56 3.82 -14.36 42.42
N MET A 57 4.49 -14.94 43.42
CA MET A 57 5.92 -14.76 43.67
C MET A 57 6.82 -15.65 42.81
N GLY A 58 6.25 -16.69 42.19
CA GLY A 58 7.01 -17.58 41.31
C GLY A 58 7.56 -16.86 40.08
N PHE A 59 8.53 -17.49 39.40
CA PHE A 59 8.87 -17.08 38.04
C PHE A 59 7.84 -17.66 37.07
N ALA A 60 7.34 -16.82 36.17
CA ALA A 60 6.39 -17.24 35.15
C ALA A 60 7.10 -18.11 34.09
N PRO A 61 6.61 -19.32 33.77
CA PRO A 61 7.17 -20.12 32.68
C PRO A 61 6.82 -19.53 31.29
N ARG A 62 5.83 -18.64 31.23
CA ARG A 62 5.33 -17.97 30.02
C ARG A 62 4.83 -16.57 30.34
N GLU A 63 4.82 -15.67 29.35
CA GLU A 63 4.36 -14.29 29.54
C GLU A 63 2.88 -14.22 29.87
N VAL A 64 2.05 -14.98 29.15
CA VAL A 64 0.61 -15.09 29.34
C VAL A 64 0.31 -16.38 30.09
N SER A 65 -0.30 -16.26 31.27
CA SER A 65 -0.62 -17.39 32.13
C SER A 65 -1.98 -17.99 31.81
N ASP A 66 -2.98 -17.15 31.53
CA ASP A 66 -4.35 -17.58 31.27
C ASP A 66 -5.09 -16.52 30.43
N ILE A 67 -6.13 -16.94 29.72
CA ILE A 67 -6.99 -16.06 28.93
C ILE A 67 -8.43 -16.52 29.10
N ARG A 68 -9.29 -15.58 29.48
CA ARG A 68 -10.73 -15.83 29.63
C ARG A 68 -11.50 -14.92 28.71
N GLN A 69 -12.49 -15.49 28.03
CA GLN A 69 -13.46 -14.71 27.28
C GLN A 69 -14.83 -14.91 27.90
N THR A 70 -15.47 -13.82 28.33
CA THR A 70 -16.79 -13.84 28.96
C THR A 70 -17.75 -12.95 28.18
N LEU A 71 -18.97 -13.40 27.96
CA LEU A 71 -20.00 -12.56 27.34
C LEU A 71 -20.38 -11.45 28.31
N ASN A 72 -20.15 -10.20 27.91
CA ASN A 72 -20.63 -9.06 28.68
C ASN A 72 -22.08 -8.79 28.29
N THR A 73 -23.00 -9.09 29.21
CA THR A 73 -24.45 -8.97 29.02
C THR A 73 -24.90 -7.53 28.72
N HIS A 74 -24.15 -6.52 29.15
CA HIS A 74 -24.51 -5.11 28.94
C HIS A 74 -24.09 -4.55 27.58
N GLN A 75 -23.00 -5.07 27.00
CA GLN A 75 -22.43 -4.55 25.76
C GLN A 75 -22.59 -5.53 24.57
N HIS A 76 -23.17 -6.71 24.81
CA HIS A 76 -23.28 -7.81 23.83
C HIS A 76 -21.95 -8.14 23.14
N LEU A 77 -20.82 -7.86 23.79
CA LEU A 77 -19.46 -8.10 23.31
C LEU A 77 -18.75 -9.03 24.28
N ALA A 78 -17.89 -9.92 23.78
CA ALA A 78 -17.08 -10.75 24.66
C ALA A 78 -15.95 -9.93 25.28
N GLU A 79 -15.97 -9.77 26.60
CA GLU A 79 -14.87 -9.25 27.41
C GLU A 79 -13.72 -10.28 27.41
N ILE A 80 -12.50 -9.80 27.17
CA ILE A 80 -11.29 -10.60 27.07
C ILE A 80 -10.41 -10.21 28.25
N THR A 81 -10.21 -11.14 29.18
CA THR A 81 -9.33 -10.97 30.31
C THR A 81 -8.05 -11.76 30.06
N ILE A 82 -6.94 -11.05 29.94
CA ILE A 82 -5.60 -11.59 29.77
C ILE A 82 -4.90 -11.55 31.13
N PHE A 83 -4.47 -12.71 31.61
CA PHE A 83 -3.60 -12.79 32.77
C PHE A 83 -2.15 -12.86 32.27
N CYS A 84 -1.39 -11.80 32.49
CA CYS A 84 0.01 -11.71 32.09
C CYS A 84 0.91 -11.53 33.31
N ARG A 85 2.05 -12.22 33.35
CA ARG A 85 2.98 -12.16 34.48
C ARG A 85 4.17 -11.25 34.23
N HIS A 86 4.54 -11.06 32.96
CA HIS A 86 5.70 -10.28 32.56
C HIS A 86 5.55 -8.77 32.81
N PHE A 87 4.33 -8.24 32.77
CA PHE A 87 4.08 -6.81 32.85
C PHE A 87 3.11 -6.47 33.98
N GLY A 88 3.53 -5.59 34.91
CA GLY A 88 2.67 -5.11 35.99
C GLY A 88 3.47 -4.54 37.17
N LEU A 89 2.88 -4.58 38.35
CA LEU A 89 3.40 -3.96 39.57
C LEU A 89 3.94 -4.98 40.59
N PHE A 90 3.47 -6.22 40.56
CA PHE A 90 3.83 -7.27 41.51
C PHE A 90 5.11 -8.03 41.15
N ALA A 91 5.77 -8.57 42.17
CA ALA A 91 6.94 -9.42 42.04
C ALA A 91 6.65 -10.68 41.19
N PRO A 92 7.66 -11.33 40.58
CA PRO A 92 9.09 -10.96 40.61
C PRO A 92 9.48 -9.86 39.60
N TYR A 93 8.60 -9.49 38.67
CA TYR A 93 8.92 -8.61 37.55
C TYR A 93 8.52 -7.14 37.76
N GLY A 94 7.64 -6.88 38.74
CA GLY A 94 7.13 -5.55 39.04
C GLY A 94 7.94 -4.80 40.11
N PRO A 95 7.84 -3.47 40.14
CA PRO A 95 8.61 -2.61 41.04
C PRO A 95 8.12 -2.59 42.50
N LEU A 96 6.93 -3.12 42.81
CA LEU A 96 6.43 -3.06 44.18
C LEU A 96 7.23 -3.98 45.10
N PRO A 97 7.42 -3.58 46.37
CA PRO A 97 8.04 -4.44 47.36
C PRO A 97 7.35 -5.81 47.48
N ILE A 98 8.14 -6.84 47.76
CA ILE A 98 7.66 -8.23 47.86
C ILE A 98 6.50 -8.36 48.85
N HIS A 99 6.55 -7.69 50.00
CA HIS A 99 5.49 -7.75 51.01
C HIS A 99 4.12 -7.25 50.48
N VAL A 100 4.09 -6.33 49.52
CA VAL A 100 2.86 -5.86 48.88
C VAL A 100 2.28 -6.95 47.96
N THR A 101 3.16 -7.69 47.27
CA THR A 101 2.77 -8.83 46.45
C THR A 101 2.25 -9.98 47.31
N GLU A 102 2.88 -10.26 48.45
CA GLU A 102 2.40 -11.24 49.42
C GLU A 102 1.02 -10.87 49.96
N HIS A 103 0.83 -9.60 50.32
CA HIS A 103 -0.48 -9.10 50.76
C HIS A 103 -1.55 -9.30 49.69
N ALA A 104 -1.28 -8.88 48.45
CA ALA A 104 -2.17 -9.06 47.31
C ALA A 104 -2.55 -10.52 47.09
N ARG A 105 -1.55 -11.41 47.14
CA ARG A 105 -1.74 -12.85 47.00
C ARG A 105 -2.60 -13.43 48.12
N ASN A 106 -2.38 -12.98 49.36
CA ASN A 106 -3.15 -13.44 50.52
C ASN A 106 -4.62 -12.98 50.43
N GLU A 107 -4.87 -11.76 49.96
CA GLU A 107 -6.23 -11.28 49.70
C GLU A 107 -6.93 -12.11 48.61
N ALA A 108 -6.23 -12.37 47.50
CA ALA A 108 -6.77 -13.12 46.38
C ALA A 108 -7.06 -14.59 46.73
N LEU A 109 -6.15 -15.27 47.44
CA LEU A 109 -6.28 -16.70 47.76
C LEU A 109 -7.07 -16.97 49.04
N ALA A 110 -6.72 -16.31 50.15
CA ALA A 110 -7.32 -16.61 51.46
C ALA A 110 -8.67 -15.93 51.64
N LYS A 111 -8.79 -14.65 51.25
CA LYS A 111 -10.02 -13.87 51.37
C LYS A 111 -10.92 -13.93 50.13
N ARG A 112 -10.45 -14.57 49.04
CA ARG A 112 -11.12 -14.63 47.73
C ARG A 112 -11.48 -13.24 47.18
N ASN A 113 -10.66 -12.24 47.49
CA ASN A 113 -10.85 -10.86 47.08
C ASN A 113 -9.77 -10.43 46.08
N GLN A 114 -10.17 -10.23 44.82
CA GLN A 114 -9.28 -9.81 43.73
C GLN A 114 -9.24 -8.28 43.54
N ALA A 115 -9.87 -7.51 44.44
CA ALA A 115 -9.99 -6.06 44.28
C ALA A 115 -8.63 -5.36 44.15
N PHE A 116 -7.64 -5.77 44.94
CA PHE A 116 -6.32 -5.15 44.91
C PHE A 116 -5.54 -5.47 43.61
N GLU A 117 -5.60 -6.72 43.13
CA GLU A 117 -5.04 -7.10 41.83
C GLU A 117 -5.71 -6.34 40.68
N HIS A 118 -7.05 -6.22 40.72
CA HIS A 118 -7.80 -5.48 39.71
C HIS A 118 -7.47 -3.99 39.74
N PHE A 119 -7.31 -3.39 40.92
CA PHE A 119 -6.91 -2.00 41.08
C PHE A 119 -5.51 -1.74 40.49
N ALA A 120 -4.53 -2.60 40.80
CA ALA A 120 -3.22 -2.56 40.17
C ALA A 120 -3.29 -2.76 38.64
N GLY A 121 -4.20 -3.62 38.18
CA GLY A 121 -4.52 -3.84 36.77
C GLY A 121 -4.98 -2.57 36.06
N ILE A 122 -5.85 -1.75 36.68
CA ILE A 122 -6.32 -0.48 36.09
C ILE A 122 -5.15 0.46 35.79
N LEU A 123 -4.15 0.52 36.68
CA LEU A 123 -2.97 1.37 36.50
C LEU A 123 -2.00 0.81 35.44
N SER A 124 -1.75 -0.50 35.48
CA SER A 124 -0.74 -1.15 34.62
C SER A 124 -1.24 -1.47 33.22
N GLN A 125 -2.54 -1.72 33.03
CA GLN A 125 -3.12 -2.12 31.74
C GLN A 125 -2.81 -1.12 30.62
N ARG A 126 -2.98 0.18 30.89
CA ARG A 126 -2.70 1.20 29.86
C ARG A 126 -1.22 1.22 29.47
N MET A 127 -0.32 1.00 30.43
CA MET A 127 1.11 0.93 30.18
C MET A 127 1.46 -0.32 29.35
N ALA A 128 0.84 -1.47 29.64
CA ALA A 128 1.02 -2.70 28.85
C ALA A 128 0.59 -2.51 27.39
N ILE A 129 -0.54 -1.83 27.17
CA ILE A 129 -1.02 -1.48 25.84
C ILE A 129 -0.06 -0.52 25.11
N LEU A 130 0.47 0.48 25.81
CA LEU A 130 1.44 1.42 25.23
C LEU A 130 2.77 0.73 24.90
N HIS A 131 3.18 -0.25 25.70
CA HIS A 131 4.35 -1.08 25.44
C HIS A 131 4.16 -1.93 24.17
N TYR A 132 2.99 -2.55 24.01
CA TYR A 132 2.65 -3.22 22.75
C TYR A 132 2.62 -2.22 21.58
N ARG A 133 2.07 -1.01 21.77
CA ARG A 133 2.03 0.01 20.71
C ARG A 133 3.44 0.40 20.26
N SER A 134 4.39 0.61 21.17
CA SER A 134 5.76 0.96 20.78
C SER A 134 6.42 -0.18 20.00
N TRP A 135 6.20 -1.43 20.43
CA TRP A 135 6.64 -2.62 19.69
C TRP A 135 6.00 -2.68 18.29
N ALA A 136 4.67 -2.55 18.19
CA ALA A 136 3.92 -2.64 16.94
C ALA A 136 4.34 -1.57 15.92
N GLN A 137 4.72 -0.37 16.38
CA GLN A 137 5.19 0.71 15.51
C GLN A 137 6.55 0.40 14.84
N MET A 138 7.39 -0.41 15.46
CA MET A 138 8.69 -0.83 14.91
C MET A 138 8.55 -2.00 13.92
N HIS A 139 7.41 -2.70 13.90
CA HIS A 139 7.21 -3.91 13.11
C HIS A 139 6.33 -3.66 11.89
N VAL A 140 6.95 -3.63 10.71
CA VAL A 140 6.27 -3.40 9.42
C VAL A 140 5.13 -4.41 9.18
N ALA A 141 5.32 -5.67 9.57
CA ALA A 141 4.32 -6.72 9.41
C ALA A 141 2.98 -6.39 10.11
N VAL A 142 3.02 -5.79 11.30
CA VAL A 142 1.81 -5.39 12.06
C VAL A 142 1.08 -4.23 11.37
N GLY A 143 1.82 -3.37 10.69
CA GLY A 143 1.26 -2.34 9.81
C GLY A 143 0.39 -2.94 8.70
N HIS A 144 0.86 -4.04 8.08
CA HIS A 144 0.20 -4.69 6.94
C HIS A 144 -1.08 -5.45 7.27
N ASP A 145 -1.30 -5.84 8.53
CA ASP A 145 -2.56 -6.49 8.94
C ASP A 145 -3.79 -5.61 8.70
N ARG A 146 -3.61 -4.28 8.66
CA ARG A 146 -4.67 -3.31 8.36
C ARG A 146 -4.30 -2.49 7.13
N ALA A 147 -4.69 -2.97 5.95
CA ALA A 147 -4.34 -2.37 4.66
C ALA A 147 -4.83 -0.91 4.49
N SER A 148 -5.96 -0.54 5.10
CA SER A 148 -6.53 0.81 5.00
C SER A 148 -5.75 1.87 5.79
N ALA A 149 -5.04 1.47 6.85
CA ALA A 149 -4.37 2.38 7.78
C ALA A 149 -3.00 1.82 8.19
N ASN A 150 -2.10 1.67 7.21
CA ASN A 150 -0.73 1.21 7.41
C ASN A 150 0.24 2.41 7.53
N PRO A 151 0.80 2.69 8.72
CA PRO A 151 1.71 3.82 8.93
C PRO A 151 2.99 3.73 8.07
N PHE A 152 3.57 2.55 7.93
CA PHE A 152 4.76 2.34 7.10
C PHE A 152 4.48 2.69 5.63
N MET A 153 3.36 2.21 5.08
CA MET A 153 2.99 2.54 3.71
C MET A 153 2.68 4.03 3.52
N ASN A 154 2.19 4.72 4.55
CA ASN A 154 2.03 6.17 4.50
C ASN A 154 3.38 6.89 4.39
N HIS A 155 4.40 6.43 5.12
CA HIS A 155 5.76 6.96 4.97
C HIS A 155 6.36 6.67 3.59
N VAL A 156 6.18 5.44 3.08
CA VAL A 156 6.60 5.09 1.71
C VAL A 156 5.94 6.00 0.66
N ARG A 157 4.64 6.27 0.82
CA ARG A 157 3.91 7.22 -0.04
C ARG A 157 4.51 8.62 0.04
N GLN A 158 4.79 9.12 1.24
CA GLN A 158 5.42 10.43 1.43
C GLN A 158 6.79 10.53 0.73
N ILE A 159 7.63 9.48 0.84
CA ILE A 159 8.93 9.41 0.15
C ILE A 159 8.74 9.43 -1.37
N ALA A 160 7.70 8.77 -1.88
CA ALA A 160 7.34 8.78 -3.29
C ALA A 160 6.69 10.10 -3.77
N GLY A 161 6.64 11.12 -2.91
CA GLY A 161 6.00 12.41 -3.20
C GLY A 161 4.49 12.32 -3.35
N LEU A 162 3.85 11.36 -2.68
CA LEU A 162 2.41 11.17 -2.66
C LEU A 162 1.81 11.75 -1.38
N THR A 163 0.81 12.60 -1.51
CA THR A 163 0.00 13.09 -0.39
C THR A 163 -1.33 12.33 -0.34
N PRO A 164 -1.88 12.06 0.87
CA PRO A 164 -3.11 11.28 1.02
C PRO A 164 -4.35 11.97 0.41
N GLN A 165 -4.30 13.27 0.15
CA GLN A 165 -5.39 14.05 -0.45
C GLN A 165 -5.39 14.00 -1.99
N GLN A 166 -4.30 13.55 -2.62
CA GLN A 166 -4.20 13.55 -4.07
C GLN A 166 -4.91 12.33 -4.66
N ALA A 167 -5.96 12.58 -5.46
CA ALA A 167 -6.59 11.53 -6.25
C ALA A 167 -5.67 11.17 -7.43
N LEU A 168 -4.92 10.07 -7.30
CA LEU A 168 -4.11 9.51 -8.38
C LEU A 168 -4.77 8.25 -8.95
N ASN A 169 -4.40 7.94 -10.19
CA ASN A 169 -4.67 6.62 -10.75
C ASN A 169 -4.03 5.54 -9.86
N SER A 170 -4.79 4.50 -9.53
CA SER A 170 -4.34 3.34 -8.75
C SER A 170 -3.04 2.68 -9.27
N HIS A 171 -2.82 2.69 -10.58
CA HIS A 171 -1.62 2.15 -11.22
C HIS A 171 -0.40 3.05 -10.97
N VAL A 172 -0.58 4.37 -11.03
CA VAL A 172 0.49 5.34 -10.72
C VAL A 172 0.85 5.28 -9.24
N ASP A 173 -0.14 5.25 -8.34
CA ASP A 173 0.10 5.06 -6.90
C ASP A 173 0.85 3.75 -6.62
N ARG A 174 0.52 2.67 -7.33
CA ARG A 174 1.23 1.39 -7.19
C ARG A 174 2.69 1.49 -7.62
N VAL A 175 2.97 2.07 -8.79
CA VAL A 175 4.34 2.20 -9.31
C VAL A 175 5.19 3.08 -8.38
N ARG A 176 4.66 4.23 -7.96
CA ARG A 176 5.32 5.12 -7.01
C ARG A 176 5.61 4.45 -5.67
N ARG A 177 4.68 3.64 -5.15
CA ARG A 177 4.89 2.86 -3.91
C ARG A 177 5.93 1.75 -4.05
N CYS A 178 6.02 1.11 -5.21
CA CYS A 178 7.02 0.07 -5.46
C CYS A 178 8.43 0.64 -5.68
N PHE A 179 8.53 1.83 -6.28
CA PHE A 179 9.80 2.46 -6.64
C PHE A 179 9.96 3.88 -6.07
N PRO A 180 9.78 4.10 -4.75
CA PRO A 180 9.72 5.44 -4.17
C PRO A 180 11.03 6.24 -4.40
N GLY A 181 12.17 5.56 -4.37
CA GLY A 181 13.49 6.20 -4.54
C GLY A 181 13.73 6.81 -5.92
N VAL A 182 13.04 6.32 -6.97
CA VAL A 182 13.21 6.84 -8.35
C VAL A 182 12.48 8.18 -8.53
N TYR A 183 11.42 8.40 -7.75
CA TYR A 183 10.61 9.63 -7.79
C TYR A 183 11.20 10.78 -6.97
N LEU A 184 12.28 10.54 -6.23
CA LEU A 184 12.99 11.58 -5.50
C LEU A 184 13.55 12.65 -6.45
N PRO A 185 13.51 13.95 -6.07
CA PRO A 185 14.06 15.03 -6.89
C PRO A 185 15.49 14.73 -7.34
N GLY A 186 15.76 14.90 -8.64
CA GLY A 186 17.09 14.68 -9.24
C GLY A 186 17.50 13.22 -9.44
N ARG A 187 16.70 12.23 -9.02
CA ARG A 187 17.04 10.78 -9.17
C ARG A 187 16.31 10.07 -10.31
N GLY A 188 15.40 10.75 -10.98
CA GLY A 188 14.64 10.20 -12.11
C GLY A 188 15.53 9.99 -13.33
N SER A 189 15.82 8.73 -13.67
CA SER A 189 16.52 8.37 -14.91
C SER A 189 15.59 7.66 -15.89
N LEU A 190 15.76 7.92 -17.18
CA LEU A 190 14.99 7.26 -18.24
C LEU A 190 15.26 5.75 -18.32
N ARG A 191 16.47 5.32 -17.97
CA ARG A 191 16.79 3.90 -17.83
C ARG A 191 15.91 3.25 -16.75
N LYS A 192 15.75 3.91 -15.58
CA LYS A 192 14.85 3.39 -14.54
C LYS A 192 13.40 3.41 -14.96
N LEU A 193 12.95 4.44 -15.69
CA LEU A 193 11.61 4.43 -16.29
C LEU A 193 11.42 3.21 -17.21
N GLN A 194 12.41 2.91 -18.06
CA GLN A 194 12.38 1.74 -18.93
C GLN A 194 12.27 0.43 -18.16
N GLU A 195 13.08 0.25 -17.10
CA GLU A 195 13.03 -0.92 -16.23
C GLU A 195 11.67 -1.06 -15.55
N ILE A 196 11.13 0.03 -14.99
CA ILE A 196 9.82 0.07 -14.33
C ILE A 196 8.71 -0.33 -15.30
N LEU A 197 8.68 0.26 -16.50
CA LEU A 197 7.68 -0.04 -17.51
C LEU A 197 7.77 -1.51 -17.96
N SER A 198 8.99 -1.99 -18.21
CA SER A 198 9.21 -3.37 -18.65
C SER A 198 8.75 -4.39 -17.59
N LEU A 199 9.06 -4.12 -16.32
CA LEU A 199 8.60 -4.95 -15.19
C LEU A 199 7.07 -4.91 -15.04
N TYR A 200 6.48 -3.71 -15.09
CA TYR A 200 5.05 -3.51 -14.88
C TYR A 200 4.18 -4.14 -15.98
N PHE A 201 4.59 -3.99 -17.24
CA PHE A 201 3.84 -4.52 -18.38
C PHE A 201 4.27 -5.93 -18.79
N SER A 202 5.37 -6.45 -18.27
CA SER A 202 5.93 -7.76 -18.61
C SER A 202 6.17 -7.92 -20.12
N VAL A 203 6.58 -6.83 -20.78
CA VAL A 203 6.89 -6.75 -22.21
C VAL A 203 8.16 -5.91 -22.36
N PRO A 204 9.06 -6.23 -23.29
CA PRO A 204 10.20 -5.37 -23.60
C PRO A 204 9.74 -3.97 -23.99
N ILE A 205 10.21 -2.96 -23.26
CA ILE A 205 9.95 -1.55 -23.57
C ILE A 205 11.31 -0.85 -23.70
N ARG A 206 11.49 -0.05 -24.74
CA ARG A 206 12.65 0.83 -24.92
C ARG A 206 12.21 2.29 -24.81
N VAL A 207 13.00 3.07 -24.07
CA VAL A 207 12.77 4.49 -23.85
C VAL A 207 13.92 5.26 -24.51
N GLU A 208 13.60 6.03 -25.54
CA GLU A 208 14.56 6.89 -26.25
C GLU A 208 14.16 8.35 -26.05
N ALA A 209 15.07 9.15 -25.50
CA ALA A 209 14.87 10.59 -25.43
C ALA A 209 15.61 11.30 -26.54
N ARG A 210 15.24 12.56 -26.73
CA ARG A 210 15.91 13.49 -27.62
C ARG A 210 15.81 13.12 -29.11
N LYS A 211 14.63 12.68 -29.52
CA LYS A 211 14.31 12.47 -30.93
C LYS A 211 13.73 13.76 -31.52
N GLY A 212 14.29 14.25 -32.61
CA GLY A 212 13.77 15.45 -33.25
C GLY A 212 12.30 15.33 -33.62
N LEU A 213 11.49 16.30 -33.21
CA LEU A 213 10.06 16.36 -33.50
C LEU A 213 9.67 17.79 -33.92
N TRP A 214 8.75 17.89 -34.86
CA TRP A 214 8.11 19.15 -35.21
C TRP A 214 6.94 19.41 -34.26
N ILE A 215 6.99 20.52 -33.54
CA ILE A 215 5.94 20.98 -32.62
C ILE A 215 5.19 22.14 -33.26
N ASP A 216 3.86 22.10 -33.21
CA ASP A 216 3.00 23.17 -33.69
C ASP A 216 3.06 24.37 -32.71
N ASP A 217 3.34 25.56 -33.24
CA ASP A 217 3.45 26.81 -32.46
C ASP A 217 2.26 27.73 -32.75
N SER A 218 1.07 27.26 -32.40
CA SER A 218 -0.20 27.94 -32.71
C SER A 218 -0.31 29.35 -32.12
N ARG A 219 0.43 29.64 -31.05
CA ARG A 219 0.38 30.92 -30.32
C ARG A 219 1.34 31.97 -30.87
N ASN A 220 2.22 31.62 -31.81
CA ASN A 220 3.34 32.48 -32.20
C ASN A 220 3.16 33.17 -33.55
N ILE A 221 1.95 33.16 -34.10
CA ILE A 221 1.64 33.76 -35.41
C ILE A 221 1.70 35.30 -35.33
N GLU A 222 1.28 35.90 -34.21
CA GLU A 222 1.26 37.36 -34.03
C GLU A 222 2.65 37.95 -33.67
N SER A 223 3.49 37.18 -32.97
CA SER A 223 4.79 37.65 -32.47
C SER A 223 5.88 37.76 -33.54
N GLN A 224 5.65 37.17 -34.72
CA GLN A 224 6.63 37.14 -35.82
C GLN A 224 6.83 38.49 -36.50
N ARG A 225 5.83 39.39 -36.49
CA ARG A 225 5.89 40.67 -37.23
C ARG A 225 6.85 41.69 -36.64
N MET A 226 7.05 41.70 -35.32
CA MET A 226 7.99 42.58 -34.61
C MET A 226 9.05 41.77 -33.84
N GLY A 227 9.39 40.60 -34.36
CA GLY A 227 10.28 39.67 -33.70
C GLY A 227 11.71 40.19 -33.54
N ARG A 228 12.41 39.74 -32.50
CA ARG A 228 13.83 40.02 -32.27
C ARG A 228 14.64 38.75 -32.50
N LEU A 229 15.79 38.90 -33.16
CA LEU A 229 16.74 37.81 -33.38
C LEU A 229 17.13 37.18 -32.02
N GLY A 230 17.10 35.85 -31.94
CA GLY A 230 17.41 35.09 -30.72
C GLY A 230 16.21 34.79 -29.81
N ASN A 231 15.09 35.51 -29.94
CA ASN A 231 13.89 35.32 -29.11
C ASN A 231 12.68 34.83 -29.90
N THR A 232 12.53 35.27 -31.14
CA THR A 232 11.35 34.96 -31.96
C THR A 232 11.56 33.70 -32.78
N ARG A 233 10.60 32.78 -32.72
CA ARG A 233 10.55 31.59 -33.60
C ARG A 233 9.77 31.93 -34.87
N ILE A 234 10.23 31.41 -36.00
CA ILE A 234 9.65 31.66 -37.33
C ILE A 234 8.86 30.43 -37.78
N GLY A 235 7.71 30.67 -38.42
CA GLY A 235 6.86 29.61 -38.98
C GLY A 235 5.76 29.13 -38.05
N SER A 236 4.93 28.22 -38.54
CA SER A 236 3.84 27.60 -37.77
C SER A 236 4.30 26.42 -36.90
N ARG A 237 5.55 25.97 -37.10
CA ARG A 237 6.16 24.83 -36.40
C ARG A 237 7.61 25.12 -36.10
N PHE A 238 8.10 24.61 -34.96
CA PHE A 238 9.54 24.58 -34.68
C PHE A 238 10.00 23.14 -34.44
N PHE A 239 11.28 22.90 -34.74
CA PHE A 239 11.92 21.62 -34.51
C PHE A 239 12.51 21.60 -33.10
N ASP A 240 12.09 20.62 -32.30
CA ASP A 240 12.62 20.41 -30.95
C ASP A 240 13.17 19.00 -30.79
N VAL A 241 14.32 18.94 -30.13
CA VAL A 241 15.03 17.70 -29.79
C VAL A 241 15.08 17.54 -28.27
N GLN A 242 14.69 18.53 -27.46
CA GLN A 242 14.87 18.46 -26.01
C GLN A 242 13.67 17.84 -25.31
N HIS A 243 12.43 18.13 -25.75
CA HIS A 243 11.22 17.75 -25.02
C HIS A 243 10.51 16.53 -25.61
N SER A 244 11.21 15.66 -26.31
CA SER A 244 10.64 14.44 -26.89
C SER A 244 11.05 13.18 -26.15
N LEU A 245 10.07 12.29 -25.96
CA LEU A 245 10.25 10.97 -25.37
C LEU A 245 9.53 9.92 -26.23
N VAL A 246 10.31 9.03 -26.84
CA VAL A 246 9.79 7.95 -27.67
C VAL A 246 9.85 6.62 -26.94
N LEU A 247 8.72 5.94 -26.91
CA LEU A 247 8.54 4.64 -26.29
C LEU A 247 8.31 3.60 -27.36
N SER A 248 9.19 2.60 -27.43
CA SER A 248 8.99 1.44 -28.30
C SER A 248 8.61 0.23 -27.47
N ILE A 249 7.39 -0.26 -27.64
CA ILE A 249 6.83 -1.41 -26.93
C ILE A 249 6.96 -2.63 -27.84
N GLY A 250 7.60 -3.69 -27.38
CA GLY A 250 7.67 -4.97 -28.10
C GLY A 250 9.09 -5.45 -28.39
N PRO A 251 9.21 -6.59 -29.09
CA PRO A 251 8.18 -7.21 -29.93
C PRO A 251 7.00 -7.80 -29.14
N VAL A 252 5.79 -7.58 -29.63
CA VAL A 252 4.53 -8.09 -29.07
C VAL A 252 3.94 -9.16 -29.99
N SER A 253 3.45 -10.25 -29.40
CA SER A 253 2.82 -11.38 -30.12
C SER A 253 1.36 -11.09 -30.46
N ASP A 254 0.79 -11.88 -31.38
CA ASP A 254 -0.63 -11.80 -31.81
C ASP A 254 -1.66 -11.67 -30.65
N PRO A 255 -1.68 -12.53 -29.62
CA PRO A 255 -2.67 -12.40 -28.54
C PRO A 255 -2.49 -11.12 -27.71
N GLN A 256 -1.25 -10.65 -27.54
CA GLN A 256 -0.94 -9.45 -26.77
C GLN A 256 -1.15 -8.17 -27.58
N TYR A 257 -1.17 -8.23 -28.91
CA TYR A 257 -1.32 -7.07 -29.78
C TYR A 257 -2.61 -6.30 -29.46
N LEU A 258 -3.73 -7.01 -29.27
CA LEU A 258 -5.04 -6.40 -28.98
C LEU A 258 -5.05 -5.61 -27.67
N ASP A 259 -4.27 -6.05 -26.68
CA ASP A 259 -4.14 -5.39 -25.39
C ASP A 259 -3.39 -4.05 -25.46
N PHE A 260 -2.55 -3.85 -26.46
CA PHE A 260 -1.72 -2.65 -26.65
C PHE A 260 -2.23 -1.73 -27.77
N GLN A 261 -3.46 -1.93 -28.24
CA GLN A 261 -4.04 -1.07 -29.26
C GLN A 261 -4.36 0.34 -28.75
N ARG A 262 -4.64 1.24 -29.69
CA ARG A 262 -5.09 2.61 -29.41
C ARG A 262 -6.29 2.58 -28.45
N ASN A 263 -6.28 3.47 -27.47
CA ASN A 263 -7.30 3.59 -26.40
C ASN A 263 -7.46 2.36 -25.50
N SER A 264 -6.58 1.35 -25.59
CA SER A 264 -6.57 0.25 -24.63
C SER A 264 -6.24 0.73 -23.21
N LYS A 265 -6.76 0.01 -22.22
CA LYS A 265 -6.47 0.31 -20.81
C LYS A 265 -4.97 0.27 -20.51
N ARG A 266 -4.21 -0.62 -21.15
CA ARG A 266 -2.76 -0.75 -20.94
C ARG A 266 -2.00 0.47 -21.48
N ILE A 267 -2.32 0.92 -22.70
CA ILE A 267 -1.70 2.13 -23.27
C ILE A 267 -2.05 3.36 -22.45
N ASN A 268 -3.32 3.54 -22.08
CA ASN A 268 -3.72 4.69 -21.24
C ASN A 268 -2.98 4.69 -19.90
N THR A 269 -2.80 3.51 -19.28
CA THR A 269 -2.04 3.37 -18.04
C THR A 269 -0.55 3.68 -18.25
N LEU A 270 0.04 3.20 -19.35
CA LEU A 270 1.44 3.45 -19.70
C LEU A 270 1.69 4.96 -19.89
N VAL A 271 0.82 5.62 -20.65
CA VAL A 271 0.86 7.05 -20.90
C VAL A 271 0.77 7.84 -19.58
N GLN A 272 -0.15 7.46 -18.69
CA GLN A 272 -0.29 8.10 -17.38
C GLN A 272 0.94 7.93 -16.49
N ILE A 273 1.54 6.73 -16.43
CA ILE A 273 2.78 6.49 -15.67
C ILE A 273 3.93 7.33 -16.23
N CYS A 274 4.06 7.42 -17.56
CA CYS A 274 5.12 8.21 -18.19
C CYS A 274 4.94 9.70 -17.94
N HIS A 275 3.72 10.22 -18.09
CA HIS A 275 3.41 11.62 -17.80
C HIS A 275 3.64 11.97 -16.33
N ASP A 276 3.28 11.09 -15.42
CA ASP A 276 3.55 11.24 -13.99
C ASP A 276 5.06 11.30 -13.71
N PHE A 277 5.84 10.37 -14.27
CA PHE A 277 7.29 10.29 -14.08
C PHE A 277 8.01 11.55 -14.62
N VAL A 278 7.61 12.01 -15.79
CA VAL A 278 8.21 13.17 -16.47
C VAL A 278 7.55 14.48 -16.08
N ARG A 279 6.56 14.45 -15.18
CA ARG A 279 5.81 15.63 -14.68
C ARG A 279 5.19 16.45 -15.80
N HIS A 280 4.68 15.79 -16.84
CA HIS A 280 4.09 16.41 -18.03
C HIS A 280 5.00 17.41 -18.78
N ARG A 281 6.33 17.29 -18.66
CA ARG A 281 7.29 18.21 -19.31
C ARG A 281 7.77 17.79 -20.70
N MET A 282 7.41 16.59 -21.15
CA MET A 282 7.83 16.04 -22.44
C MET A 282 6.62 15.59 -23.25
N VAL A 283 6.76 15.71 -24.57
CA VAL A 283 5.88 15.15 -25.59
C VAL A 283 6.19 13.66 -25.70
N LEU A 284 5.16 12.84 -25.48
CA LEU A 284 5.26 11.39 -25.56
C LEU A 284 4.89 10.91 -26.96
N ASP A 285 5.71 10.03 -27.55
CA ASP A 285 5.40 9.30 -28.77
C ASP A 285 5.53 7.79 -28.49
N VAL A 286 4.44 7.03 -28.65
CA VAL A 286 4.38 5.60 -28.34
C VAL A 286 4.23 4.80 -29.62
N GLN A 287 5.19 3.90 -29.84
CA GLN A 287 5.29 3.01 -30.97
C GLN A 287 5.19 1.57 -30.49
N LEU A 288 4.43 0.75 -31.21
CA LEU A 288 4.29 -0.68 -30.97
C LEU A 288 5.04 -1.44 -32.06
N ILE A 289 5.95 -2.31 -31.62
CA ILE A 289 6.68 -3.27 -32.45
C ILE A 289 5.90 -4.58 -32.39
N ILE A 290 5.31 -4.96 -33.51
CA ILE A 290 4.39 -6.08 -33.63
C ILE A 290 5.12 -7.19 -34.39
N GLN A 291 5.17 -8.39 -33.80
CA GLN A 291 5.57 -9.58 -34.52
C GLN A 291 4.34 -10.12 -35.26
N THR A 292 4.29 -9.85 -36.56
CA THR A 292 3.18 -10.30 -37.39
C THR A 292 3.17 -11.83 -37.48
N SER A 293 1.97 -12.40 -37.57
CA SER A 293 1.78 -13.83 -37.83
C SER A 293 0.72 -14.02 -38.93
N PRO A 294 0.79 -15.10 -39.72
CA PRO A 294 -0.21 -15.40 -40.74
C PRO A 294 -1.66 -15.45 -40.22
N ASN A 295 -1.83 -15.74 -38.93
CA ASN A 295 -3.13 -15.82 -38.27
C ASN A 295 -3.80 -14.45 -38.07
N MET A 296 -3.04 -13.36 -38.18
CA MET A 296 -3.57 -11.99 -38.03
C MET A 296 -4.34 -11.51 -39.27
N ALA A 297 -4.39 -12.29 -40.35
CA ALA A 297 -4.97 -11.88 -41.62
C ALA A 297 -6.48 -11.57 -41.47
N CYS A 298 -6.87 -10.38 -41.90
CA CYS A 298 -8.24 -9.90 -41.81
C CYS A 298 -9.14 -10.70 -42.74
N ARG A 299 -10.27 -11.21 -42.22
CA ARG A 299 -11.36 -11.74 -43.03
C ARG A 299 -12.43 -10.68 -43.23
N LEU A 300 -13.03 -10.64 -44.42
CA LEU A 300 -14.16 -9.76 -44.72
C LEU A 300 -15.30 -10.01 -43.72
N GLY A 301 -15.86 -8.94 -43.16
CA GLY A 301 -16.92 -9.00 -42.15
C GLY A 301 -16.48 -9.33 -40.71
N GLY A 302 -15.19 -9.62 -40.48
CA GLY A 302 -14.68 -10.12 -39.21
C GLY A 302 -13.82 -9.14 -38.38
N GLY A 303 -13.74 -7.86 -38.74
CA GLY A 303 -12.78 -6.95 -38.10
C GLY A 303 -13.15 -5.47 -38.13
N THR A 304 -12.57 -4.71 -37.20
CA THR A 304 -12.61 -3.25 -37.20
C THR A 304 -11.41 -2.68 -37.94
N LEU A 305 -11.66 -1.66 -38.76
CA LEU A 305 -10.63 -0.93 -39.50
C LEU A 305 -9.58 -0.38 -38.52
N SER A 306 -8.30 -0.34 -38.92
CA SER A 306 -7.14 0.09 -38.10
C SER A 306 -6.70 -0.91 -37.01
N ARG A 307 -7.59 -1.78 -36.52
CA ARG A 307 -7.28 -2.76 -35.46
C ARG A 307 -7.00 -4.16 -36.00
N HIS A 308 -7.78 -4.64 -36.96
CA HIS A 308 -7.67 -6.02 -37.47
C HIS A 308 -7.34 -6.10 -38.96
N SER A 309 -7.16 -4.97 -39.64
CA SER A 309 -7.03 -4.87 -41.09
C SER A 309 -5.64 -5.23 -41.61
N TRP A 310 -5.12 -6.43 -41.31
CA TRP A 310 -3.90 -6.96 -41.90
C TRP A 310 -4.22 -7.73 -43.19
N LEU A 311 -3.75 -7.24 -44.34
CA LEU A 311 -4.04 -7.86 -45.64
C LEU A 311 -3.22 -9.13 -45.90
N LYS A 312 -1.91 -9.07 -45.64
CA LYS A 312 -0.98 -10.21 -45.82
C LYS A 312 0.09 -10.17 -44.72
N PRO A 313 -0.26 -10.51 -43.46
CA PRO A 313 0.72 -10.54 -42.40
C PRO A 313 1.68 -11.72 -42.60
N GLY A 314 2.98 -11.43 -42.63
CA GLY A 314 4.05 -12.43 -42.67
C GLY A 314 4.58 -12.74 -41.27
N SER A 315 5.83 -13.16 -41.15
CA SER A 315 6.57 -13.29 -39.88
C SER A 315 7.48 -12.08 -39.60
N ALA A 316 7.15 -10.92 -40.16
CA ALA A 316 7.98 -9.72 -40.09
C ALA A 316 7.66 -8.85 -38.85
N LEU A 317 8.61 -8.02 -38.43
CA LEU A 317 8.37 -6.96 -37.45
C LEU A 317 7.74 -5.75 -38.13
N SER A 318 6.61 -5.28 -37.62
CA SER A 318 5.95 -4.06 -38.06
C SER A 318 5.95 -3.03 -36.94
N ILE A 319 6.18 -1.76 -37.28
CA ILE A 319 6.15 -0.65 -36.32
C ILE A 319 4.87 0.16 -36.56
N GLN A 320 4.04 0.28 -35.53
CA GLN A 320 2.79 1.04 -35.57
C GLN A 320 2.83 2.17 -34.53
N PRO A 321 2.67 3.46 -34.90
CA PRO A 321 2.47 4.53 -33.94
C PRO A 321 1.07 4.43 -33.33
N ILE A 322 0.96 4.55 -32.01
CA ILE A 322 -0.30 4.32 -31.27
C ILE A 322 -0.76 5.57 -30.55
N TYR A 323 0.17 6.31 -29.94
CA TYR A 323 -0.18 7.48 -29.16
C TYR A 323 0.85 8.59 -29.35
N ARG A 324 0.39 9.83 -29.48
CA ARG A 324 1.23 11.01 -29.43
C ARG A 324 0.55 12.05 -28.55
N THR A 325 1.28 12.65 -27.62
CA THR A 325 0.78 13.80 -26.86
C THR A 325 0.51 14.95 -27.81
N VAL A 326 -0.73 15.44 -27.82
CA VAL A 326 -1.09 16.65 -28.56
C VAL A 326 -0.55 17.84 -27.77
N THR A 327 0.32 18.64 -28.40
CA THR A 327 0.94 19.84 -27.82
C THR A 327 0.03 21.05 -27.83
#